data_AF-A0A937TY89-F1
#
_entry.id   AF-A0A937TY89-F1
#
_cell.length_a   1.000
_cell.length_b   1.000
_cell.length_c   1.000
_cell.angle_alpha   90.00
_cell.angle_beta   90.00
_cell.angle_gamma   90.00
#
_symmetry.space_group_name_H-M   'P 1'
#
loop_
_entity.id
_entity.type
_entity.pdbx_description
1 polymer ?
#
loop_
_entity_poly.entity_id
_entity_poly.type
_entity_poly.pdbx_seq_one_letter_code
_entity_poly.pdbx_strand_id
1 'polypeptide(L)'
;MMATVVLGIAAAGVLLPFTGGAAVRAEGTRRTLAAKLAADLVEQIISIPFEELEQIIADPGDGSYVDYVIEEQGHVKDAGGTEFTDPSYANFSRTATCEYVYMPQESEAADPRFILVTVRVYYSGRPIATANRLVGK
;
A
#
# COMPACT_ATOMS: atom_id res chain seq x y z
N MET A 1 39.16 -37.01 1.45
CA MET A 1 39.02 -35.53 1.35
C MET A 1 38.38 -35.06 0.04
N MET A 2 38.62 -35.69 -1.12
CA MET A 2 37.94 -35.31 -2.38
C MET A 2 36.40 -35.49 -2.32
N ALA A 3 35.91 -36.57 -1.72
CA ALA A 3 34.46 -36.86 -1.65
C ALA A 3 33.64 -35.82 -0.86
N THR A 4 34.21 -35.21 0.18
CA THR A 4 33.55 -34.16 0.98
C THR A 4 33.43 -32.84 0.22
N VAL A 5 34.38 -32.55 -0.67
CA VAL A 5 34.34 -31.34 -1.52
C VAL A 5 33.26 -31.47 -2.59
N VAL A 6 33.15 -32.64 -3.22
CA VAL A 6 32.10 -32.92 -4.22
C VAL A 6 30.70 -32.87 -3.58
N LEU A 7 30.55 -33.40 -2.37
CA LEU A 7 29.29 -33.33 -1.62
C LEU A 7 28.91 -31.89 -1.27
N GLY A 8 29.86 -31.05 -0.86
CA GLY A 8 29.62 -29.64 -0.57
C GLY A 8 29.17 -28.83 -1.79
N ILE A 9 29.78 -29.06 -2.95
CA ILE A 9 29.40 -28.41 -4.21
C ILE A 9 28.01 -28.87 -4.68
N ALA A 10 27.72 -30.17 -4.58
CA ALA A 10 26.40 -30.71 -4.92
C ALA A 10 25.29 -30.17 -4.00
N ALA A 11 25.54 -30.06 -2.69
CA ALA A 11 24.58 -29.49 -1.75
C ALA A 11 24.30 -28.00 -2.03
N ALA A 12 25.34 -27.21 -2.30
CA ALA A 12 25.17 -25.79 -2.65
C ALA A 12 24.40 -25.59 -3.96
N GLY A 13 24.68 -26.42 -4.98
CA GLY A 13 23.99 -26.36 -6.28
C GLY A 13 22.49 -26.66 -6.19
N VAL A 14 22.06 -27.42 -5.18
CA VAL A 14 20.64 -27.77 -4.97
C VAL A 14 19.95 -26.78 -4.02
N LEU A 15 20.62 -26.30 -2.97
CA LEU A 15 19.98 -25.43 -1.97
C LEU A 15 19.63 -24.04 -2.51
N LEU A 16 20.47 -23.45 -3.36
CA LEU A 16 20.27 -22.11 -3.92
C LEU A 16 18.97 -21.95 -4.74
N PRO A 17 18.61 -22.83 -5.69
CA PRO A 17 17.36 -22.69 -6.43
C PRO A 17 16.12 -22.90 -5.55
N PHE A 18 16.18 -23.72 -4.50
CA PHE A 18 15.05 -23.91 -3.58
C PHE A 18 14.82 -22.70 -2.68
N THR A 19 15.88 -22.11 -2.13
CA THR A 19 15.77 -20.88 -1.32
C THR A 19 15.29 -19.70 -2.18
N GLY A 20 15.81 -19.58 -3.40
CA GLY A 20 15.34 -18.59 -4.37
C GLY A 20 13.84 -18.76 -4.70
N GLY A 21 13.41 -19.99 -5.00
CA GLY A 21 12.00 -20.27 -5.29
C GLY A 21 11.07 -20.00 -4.11
N ALA A 22 11.48 -20.34 -2.88
CA ALA A 22 10.72 -20.05 -1.67
C ALA A 22 10.60 -18.55 -1.42
N ALA A 23 11.68 -17.79 -1.60
CA ALA A 23 11.69 -16.34 -1.45
C ALA A 23 10.74 -15.65 -2.45
N VAL A 24 10.74 -16.08 -3.71
CA VAL A 24 9.84 -15.53 -4.74
C VAL A 24 8.37 -15.80 -4.41
N ARG A 25 8.04 -17.00 -3.90
CA ARG A 25 6.66 -17.30 -3.46
C ARG A 25 6.23 -16.42 -2.29
N ALA A 26 7.09 -16.26 -1.29
CA ALA A 26 6.80 -15.41 -0.14
C ALA A 26 6.57 -13.95 -0.56
N GLU A 27 7.40 -13.43 -1.46
CA GLU A 27 7.23 -12.09 -2.03
C GLU A 27 5.94 -11.98 -2.85
N GLY A 28 5.63 -12.98 -3.67
CA GLY A 28 4.38 -13.04 -4.44
C GLY A 28 3.15 -12.94 -3.54
N THR A 29 3.09 -13.76 -2.50
CA THR A 29 1.99 -13.71 -1.51
C THR A 29 1.89 -12.34 -0.85
N ARG A 30 3.02 -11.74 -0.45
CA ARG A 30 3.02 -10.40 0.17
C ARG A 30 2.49 -9.33 -0.76
N ARG A 31 2.88 -9.33 -2.04
CA ARG A 31 2.38 -8.38 -3.03
C ARG A 31 0.90 -8.55 -3.31
N THR A 32 0.41 -9.78 -3.38
CA THR A 32 -1.03 -10.04 -3.55
C THR A 32 -1.82 -9.51 -2.36
N LEU A 33 -1.36 -9.77 -1.13
CA LEU A 33 -1.97 -9.22 0.07
C LEU A 33 -1.91 -7.69 0.10
N ALA A 34 -0.76 -7.10 -0.26
CA ALA A 34 -0.59 -5.66 -0.32
C ALA A 34 -1.55 -5.00 -1.32
N ALA A 35 -1.71 -5.60 -2.50
CA ALA A 35 -2.62 -5.11 -3.52
C ALA A 35 -4.07 -5.17 -3.06
N LYS A 36 -4.47 -6.27 -2.39
CA LYS A 36 -5.80 -6.39 -1.77
C LYS A 36 -6.01 -5.31 -0.72
N LEU A 37 -5.06 -5.17 0.21
CA LEU A 37 -5.12 -4.18 1.27
C LEU A 37 -5.20 -2.73 0.75
N ALA A 38 -4.51 -2.45 -0.36
CA ALA A 38 -4.58 -1.16 -1.03
C ALA A 38 -5.96 -0.95 -1.66
N ALA A 39 -6.48 -1.96 -2.35
CA ALA A 39 -7.81 -1.92 -2.97
C ALA A 39 -8.92 -1.74 -1.93
N ASP A 40 -8.90 -2.51 -0.84
CA ASP A 40 -9.89 -2.41 0.25
C ASP A 40 -9.93 -1.00 0.84
N LEU A 41 -8.76 -0.37 1.07
CA LEU A 41 -8.69 0.99 1.60
C LEU A 41 -9.12 2.04 0.57
N VAL A 42 -8.79 1.85 -0.71
CA VAL A 42 -9.32 2.70 -1.79
C VAL A 42 -10.85 2.60 -1.85
N GLU A 43 -11.41 1.38 -1.79
CA GLU A 43 -12.86 1.15 -1.78
C GLU A 43 -13.56 1.84 -0.60
N GLN A 44 -12.92 1.81 0.57
CA GLN A 44 -13.40 2.55 1.73
C GLN A 44 -13.39 4.06 1.49
N ILE A 45 -12.32 4.61 0.94
CA ILE A 45 -12.21 6.06 0.69
C ILE A 45 -13.19 6.53 -0.38
N ILE A 46 -13.37 5.78 -1.48
CA ILE A 46 -14.33 6.15 -2.54
C ILE A 46 -15.79 6.01 -2.10
N SER A 47 -16.06 5.31 -1.00
CA SER A 47 -17.42 5.23 -0.43
C SER A 47 -17.83 6.51 0.30
N ILE A 48 -16.85 7.37 0.62
CA ILE A 48 -17.07 8.67 1.26
C ILE A 48 -17.56 9.66 0.18
N PRO A 49 -18.64 10.42 0.44
CA PRO A 49 -19.10 11.48 -0.46
C PRO A 49 -18.00 12.49 -0.78
N PHE A 50 -18.04 13.06 -1.99
CA PHE A 50 -17.02 14.00 -2.46
C PHE A 50 -16.93 15.24 -1.56
N GLU A 51 -18.05 15.74 -1.08
CA GLU A 51 -18.15 16.91 -0.20
C GLU A 51 -17.50 16.67 1.17
N GLU A 52 -17.57 15.44 1.69
CA GLU A 52 -16.91 15.07 2.94
C GLU A 52 -15.39 14.95 2.76
N LEU A 53 -14.94 14.41 1.61
CA LEU A 53 -13.53 14.40 1.25
C LEU A 53 -12.97 15.82 1.05
N GLU A 54 -13.73 16.72 0.41
CA GLU A 54 -13.37 18.13 0.28
C GLU A 54 -13.16 18.76 1.66
N GLN A 55 -14.05 18.50 2.63
CA GLN A 55 -13.92 19.06 3.98
C GLN A 55 -12.65 18.56 4.71
N ILE A 56 -12.29 17.29 4.53
CA ILE A 56 -11.07 16.71 5.11
C ILE A 56 -9.82 17.35 4.51
N ILE A 57 -9.82 17.62 3.21
CA ILE A 57 -8.67 18.22 2.50
C ILE A 57 -8.64 19.74 2.68
N ALA A 58 -9.77 20.40 2.95
CA ALA A 58 -9.89 21.86 3.11
C ALA A 58 -9.44 22.40 4.48
N ASP A 59 -9.14 21.53 5.45
CA ASP A 59 -8.47 21.88 6.71
C ASP A 59 -6.98 21.45 6.79
N PRO A 60 -6.10 21.80 5.83
CA PRO A 60 -4.68 21.61 6.01
C PRO A 60 -4.10 22.95 6.46
N GLY A 61 -3.65 23.03 7.71
CA GLY A 61 -2.95 24.21 8.19
C GLY A 61 -1.70 24.63 7.38
N ASP A 62 -1.23 23.83 6.40
CA ASP A 62 0.04 24.10 5.70
C ASP A 62 0.27 23.41 4.33
N GLY A 63 -0.73 22.93 3.58
CA GLY A 63 -0.45 22.42 2.23
C GLY A 63 -1.50 21.51 1.59
N SER A 64 -1.47 21.47 0.25
CA SER A 64 -2.40 20.78 -0.65
C SER A 64 -2.51 19.24 -0.49
N TYR A 65 -1.95 18.67 0.57
CA TYR A 65 -1.81 17.23 0.79
C TYR A 65 -2.13 16.90 2.25
N VAL A 66 -3.08 15.99 2.47
CA VAL A 66 -3.45 15.52 3.81
C VAL A 66 -3.24 14.02 3.90
N ASP A 67 -2.47 13.59 4.92
CA ASP A 67 -2.42 12.20 5.35
C ASP A 67 -3.77 11.85 6.00
N TYR A 68 -4.62 11.14 5.25
CA TYR A 68 -5.98 10.84 5.67
C TYR A 68 -6.03 9.64 6.62
N VAL A 69 -5.31 8.56 6.29
CA VAL A 69 -5.25 7.35 7.11
C VAL A 69 -3.79 6.93 7.27
N ILE A 70 -3.35 6.78 8.51
CA ILE A 70 -2.07 6.19 8.86
C ILE A 70 -2.37 4.98 9.75
N GLU A 71 -2.12 3.79 9.23
CA GLU A 71 -2.19 2.55 10.00
C GLU A 71 -0.78 2.07 10.28
N GLU A 72 -0.47 1.96 11.57
CA GLU A 72 0.83 1.48 12.03
C GLU A 72 1.03 0.00 11.70
N GLN A 73 2.29 -0.43 11.77
CA GLN A 73 2.66 -1.78 11.41
C GLN A 73 1.95 -2.80 12.30
N GLY A 74 1.26 -3.75 11.67
CA GLY A 74 0.50 -4.80 12.37
C GLY A 74 -0.90 -4.38 12.82
N HIS A 75 -1.27 -3.11 12.65
CA HIS A 75 -2.58 -2.56 13.03
C HIS A 75 -3.45 -2.25 11.80
N VAL A 76 -3.35 -3.10 10.77
CA VAL A 76 -4.06 -2.94 9.50
C VAL A 76 -5.50 -3.44 9.65
N LYS A 77 -6.47 -2.68 9.14
CA LYS A 77 -7.90 -3.01 9.25
C LYS A 77 -8.50 -3.49 7.93
N ASP A 78 -9.56 -4.27 8.02
CA ASP A 78 -10.41 -4.58 6.87
C ASP A 78 -11.33 -3.40 6.52
N ALA A 79 -12.08 -3.53 5.42
CA ALA A 79 -13.05 -2.50 4.99
C ALA A 79 -14.18 -2.26 6.00
N GLY A 80 -14.42 -3.18 6.94
CA GLY A 80 -15.36 -3.03 8.05
C GLY A 80 -14.75 -2.36 9.29
N GLY A 81 -13.47 -1.97 9.25
CA GLY A 81 -12.73 -1.38 10.37
C GLY A 81 -12.24 -2.40 11.41
N THR A 82 -12.35 -3.70 11.13
CA THR A 82 -11.86 -4.77 12.01
C THR A 82 -10.37 -4.99 11.77
N GLU A 83 -9.58 -5.00 12.84
CA GLU A 83 -8.14 -5.21 12.74
C GLU A 83 -7.79 -6.66 12.38
N PHE A 84 -6.86 -6.83 11.43
CA PHE A 84 -6.31 -8.14 11.10
C PHE A 84 -5.35 -8.59 12.21
N THR A 85 -5.73 -9.67 12.89
CA THR A 85 -4.91 -10.28 13.97
C THR A 85 -4.02 -11.43 13.48
N ASP A 86 -4.14 -11.83 12.21
CA ASP A 86 -3.36 -12.92 11.64
C ASP A 86 -1.88 -12.51 11.47
N PRO A 87 -0.90 -13.36 11.86
CA PRO A 87 0.53 -13.06 11.75
C PRO A 87 1.02 -12.67 10.35
N SER A 88 0.30 -13.06 9.29
CA SER A 88 0.59 -12.64 7.92
C SER A 88 0.50 -11.12 7.71
N TYR A 89 -0.28 -10.41 8.55
CA TYR A 89 -0.45 -8.95 8.48
C TYR A 89 0.48 -8.18 9.44
N ALA A 90 1.18 -8.87 10.35
CA ALA A 90 1.96 -8.24 11.43
C ALA A 90 3.07 -7.28 10.95
N ASN A 91 3.51 -7.42 9.70
CA ASN A 91 4.55 -6.57 9.11
C ASN A 91 4.01 -5.53 8.13
N PHE A 92 2.69 -5.49 7.91
CA PHE A 92 2.08 -4.55 7.00
C PHE A 92 1.72 -3.24 7.70
N SER A 93 1.87 -2.12 7.01
CA SER A 93 1.32 -0.81 7.37
C SER A 93 0.73 -0.14 6.14
N ARG A 94 -0.16 0.84 6.33
CA ARG A 94 -0.80 1.56 5.23
C ARG A 94 -0.79 3.05 5.48
N THR A 95 -0.66 3.80 4.38
CA THR A 95 -0.84 5.25 4.39
C THR A 95 -1.73 5.61 3.21
N ALA A 96 -2.79 6.37 3.47
CA ALA A 96 -3.66 6.91 2.44
C ALA A 96 -3.62 8.42 2.48
N THR A 97 -3.48 9.03 1.32
CA THR A 97 -3.32 10.46 1.18
C THR A 97 -4.18 11.01 0.08
N CYS A 98 -4.67 12.23 0.28
CA CYS A 98 -5.61 12.88 -0.61
C CYS A 98 -5.05 14.24 -1.02
N GLU A 99 -5.09 14.52 -2.32
CA GLU A 99 -4.56 15.75 -2.92
C GLU A 99 -5.53 16.27 -3.99
N TYR A 100 -5.72 17.59 -4.06
CA TYR A 100 -6.47 18.20 -5.16
C TYR A 100 -5.68 18.13 -6.47
N VAL A 101 -6.35 17.74 -7.54
CA VAL A 101 -5.76 17.73 -8.89
C VAL A 101 -6.50 18.72 -9.77
N TYR A 102 -5.76 19.73 -10.24
CA TYR A 102 -6.25 20.72 -11.19
C TYR A 102 -5.92 20.29 -12.62
N MET A 103 -6.92 20.32 -13.51
CA MET A 103 -6.67 20.08 -14.93
C MET A 103 -5.96 21.29 -15.55
N PRO A 104 -5.19 21.15 -16.65
CA PRO A 104 -4.48 22.28 -17.26
C PRO A 104 -5.36 23.46 -17.71
N GLN A 105 -6.67 23.23 -17.86
CA GLN A 105 -7.66 24.25 -18.21
C GLN A 105 -8.26 24.96 -16.97
N GLU A 106 -7.96 24.47 -15.79
CA GLU A 106 -8.42 24.99 -14.50
C GLU A 106 -7.25 25.77 -13.86
N SER A 107 -7.54 26.98 -13.40
CA SER A 107 -6.61 27.73 -12.55
C SER A 107 -6.70 27.18 -11.13
N GLU A 108 -5.63 27.21 -10.35
CA GLU A 108 -5.62 26.87 -8.91
C GLU A 108 -6.58 27.75 -8.08
N ALA A 109 -7.20 28.77 -8.69
CA ALA A 109 -8.25 29.60 -8.12
C ALA A 109 -9.69 29.10 -8.39
N ALA A 110 -9.87 28.04 -9.17
CA ALA A 110 -11.17 27.42 -9.44
C ALA A 110 -11.41 26.25 -8.49
N ASP A 111 -12.68 25.95 -8.20
CA ASP A 111 -13.04 24.81 -7.34
C ASP A 111 -12.48 23.50 -7.96
N PRO A 112 -11.66 22.73 -7.21
CA PRO A 112 -11.05 21.52 -7.73
C PRO A 112 -12.12 20.48 -8.07
N ARG A 113 -12.06 19.93 -9.27
CA ARG A 113 -13.04 18.92 -9.74
C ARG A 113 -12.63 17.48 -9.43
N PHE A 114 -11.37 17.29 -9.07
CA PHE A 114 -10.80 15.97 -8.84
C PHE A 114 -9.94 15.94 -7.58
N ILE A 115 -10.04 14.82 -6.86
CA ILE A 115 -9.19 14.45 -5.74
C ILE A 115 -8.43 13.19 -6.13
N LEU A 116 -7.10 13.24 -6.04
CA LEU A 116 -6.25 12.07 -6.16
C LEU A 116 -6.08 11.43 -4.79
N VAL A 117 -6.58 10.21 -4.67
CA VAL A 117 -6.35 9.34 -3.52
C VAL A 117 -5.18 8.43 -3.84
N THR A 118 -4.14 8.48 -3.01
CA THR A 118 -2.96 7.62 -3.10
C THR A 118 -2.89 6.75 -1.86
N VAL A 119 -3.04 5.43 -2.03
CA VAL A 119 -2.84 4.44 -0.96
C VAL A 119 -1.51 3.73 -1.18
N ARG A 120 -0.64 3.78 -0.17
CA ARG A 120 0.63 3.06 -0.12
C ARG A 120 0.59 2.01 0.96
N VAL A 121 0.96 0.79 0.60
CA VAL A 121 1.06 -0.33 1.52
C VAL A 121 2.53 -0.72 1.66
N TYR A 122 2.97 -0.80 2.90
CA TYR A 122 4.33 -1.11 3.26
C TYR A 122 4.41 -2.49 3.90
N TYR A 123 5.54 -3.16 3.73
CA TYR A 123 5.91 -4.36 4.46
C TYR A 123 7.27 -4.14 5.12
N SER A 124 7.31 -4.19 6.44
CA SER A 124 8.51 -3.88 7.25
C SER A 124 9.16 -2.55 6.83
N GLY A 125 8.33 -1.51 6.66
CA GLY A 125 8.75 -0.16 6.27
C GLY A 125 9.09 0.04 4.79
N ARG A 126 8.99 -1.00 3.95
CA ARG A 126 9.24 -0.88 2.49
C ARG A 126 7.93 -0.83 1.71
N PRO A 127 7.72 0.15 0.81
CA PRO A 127 6.52 0.18 -0.02
C PRO A 127 6.53 -1.03 -0.97
N ILE A 128 5.47 -1.82 -0.95
CA ILE A 128 5.33 -3.03 -1.79
C ILE A 128 4.08 -3.00 -2.69
N ALA A 129 3.14 -2.10 -2.42
CA ALA A 129 2.05 -1.79 -3.34
C ALA A 129 1.64 -0.31 -3.21
N THR A 130 1.21 0.26 -4.34
CA THR A 130 0.61 1.59 -4.41
C THR A 130 -0.63 1.50 -5.29
N ALA A 131 -1.74 2.07 -4.82
CA ALA A 131 -2.97 2.23 -5.58
C ALA A 131 -3.31 3.71 -5.66
N ASN A 132 -3.58 4.19 -6.88
CA ASN A 132 -3.96 5.56 -7.13
C ASN A 132 -5.38 5.57 -7.70
N ARG A 133 -6.24 6.45 -7.18
CA ARG A 133 -7.61 6.61 -7.66
C ARG A 133 -7.94 8.09 -7.77
N LEU A 134 -8.41 8.49 -8.95
CA LEU A 134 -8.99 9.82 -9.14
C LEU A 134 -10.48 9.75 -8.81
N VAL A 135 -10.92 10.60 -7.89
CA VAL A 135 -12.33 10.78 -7.52
C VAL A 135 -12.76 12.12 -8.10
N GLY A 136 -13.85 12.13 -8.87
CA GLY A 136 -14.44 13.35 -9.39
C GLY A 136 -15.74 13.68 -8.66
N LYS A 137 -16.12 14.95 -8.75
CA LYS A 137 -17.46 15.41 -8.35
C LYS A 137 -18.57 14.81 -9.22
#